data_AF-A0A517TM41-F1
#
_entry.id   AF-A0A517TM41-F1
#
_cell.length_a   1.000
_cell.length_b   1.000
_cell.length_c   1.000
_cell.angle_alpha   90.00
_cell.angle_beta   90.00
_cell.angle_gamma   90.00
#
_symmetry.space_group_name_H-M   'P 1'
#
loop_
_entity.id
_entity.type
_entity.pdbx_description
1 polymer ?
#
loop_
_entity_poly.entity_id
_entity_poly.type
_entity_poly.pdbx_seq_one_letter_code
_entity_poly.pdbx_strand_id
1 'polypeptide(L)' 'MLLEYHGAVYEAVVELEKAWGHGARVRDLAETLAFPEVTVCKYLEELEVVGLVIWEPARDVAWFERGLPVLGAVG' A
#
# COMPACT_ATOMS: atom_id res chain seq x y z
N MET A 1 14.29 5.02 13.33
CA MET A 1 13.39 6.11 12.87
C MET A 1 12.93 5.97 11.42
N LEU A 2 13.76 6.06 10.37
CA LEU A 2 13.26 5.92 8.98
C LEU A 2 12.65 4.53 8.66
N LEU A 3 13.27 3.46 9.17
CA LEU A 3 12.79 2.08 8.98
C LEU A 3 11.45 1.78 9.66
N GLU A 4 11.12 2.48 10.75
CA GLU A 4 9.89 2.22 11.52
C GLU A 4 8.64 2.68 10.75
N TYR A 5 8.73 3.79 10.00
CA TYR A 5 7.61 4.30 9.23
C TYR A 5 7.37 3.52 7.93
N HIS A 6 8.42 3.01 7.29
CA HIS A 6 8.30 2.10 6.15
C HIS A 6 7.59 0.79 6.56
N GLY A 7 7.97 0.24 7.71
CA GLY A 7 7.33 -0.95 8.28
C GLY A 7 5.85 -0.71 8.53
N ALA A 8 5.49 0.42 9.16
CA ALA A 8 4.10 0.76 9.44
C ALA A 8 3.25 0.92 8.17
N VAL A 9 3.78 1.56 7.13
CA VAL A 9 3.07 1.69 5.83
C VAL A 9 2.89 0.34 5.16
N TYR A 10 3.92 -0.49 5.14
CA TYR A 10 3.85 -1.85 4.59
C TYR A 10 2.82 -2.71 5.33
N GLU A 11 2.85 -2.72 6.67
CA GLU A 11 1.88 -3.47 7.48
C GLU A 11 0.45 -2.98 7.23
N ALA A 12 0.24 -1.67 7.13
CA ALA A 12 -1.07 -1.11 6.83
C ALA A 12 -1.59 -1.51 5.43
N VAL A 13 -0.72 -1.56 4.42
CA VAL A 13 -1.07 -2.09 3.08
C VAL A 13 -1.52 -3.54 3.18
N VAL A 14 -0.76 -4.38 3.89
CA VAL A 14 -1.07 -5.80 4.07
C VAL A 14 -2.41 -6.00 4.78
N GLU A 15 -2.66 -5.27 5.86
CA GLU A 15 -3.88 -5.41 6.66
C GLU A 15 -5.12 -4.93 5.91
N LEU A 16 -5.06 -3.76 5.27
CA LEU A 16 -6.18 -3.21 4.51
C LEU A 16 -6.52 -4.10 3.30
N GLU A 17 -5.50 -4.59 2.59
CA GLU A 17 -5.73 -5.47 1.45
C GLU A 17 -6.40 -6.79 1.87
N LYS A 18 -5.92 -7.41 2.95
CA LYS A 18 -6.53 -8.65 3.49
C LYS A 18 -7.94 -8.43 4.02
N ALA A 19 -8.20 -7.29 4.66
CA ALA A 19 -9.50 -7.00 5.26
C ALA A 19 -10.59 -6.80 4.20
N TRP A 20 -10.26 -6.20 3.06
CA TRP A 20 -11.23 -5.79 2.06
C TRP A 20 -11.24 -6.64 0.79
N GLY A 21 -10.18 -7.42 0.57
CA GLY A 21 -10.03 -8.22 -0.65
C GLY A 21 -9.76 -7.37 -1.90
N HIS A 22 -9.35 -6.12 -1.72
CA HIS A 22 -8.91 -5.21 -2.77
C HIS A 22 -7.74 -4.36 -2.26
N GLY A 23 -6.97 -3.74 -3.15
CA GLY A 23 -5.80 -2.95 -2.76
C GLY A 23 -6.13 -1.84 -1.76
N ALA A 24 -5.14 -1.47 -0.95
CA ALA A 24 -5.20 -0.42 0.04
C ALA A 24 -5.16 0.96 -0.62
N ARG A 25 -6.17 1.81 -0.38
CA ARG A 25 -6.17 3.17 -0.93
C ARG A 25 -5.27 4.08 -0.11
N VAL A 26 -4.61 5.04 -0.78
CA VAL A 26 -3.73 6.03 -0.13
C VAL A 26 -4.45 6.78 0.99
N ARG A 27 -5.70 7.18 0.75
CA ARG A 27 -6.52 7.86 1.76
C ARG A 27 -6.74 7.02 3.01
N ASP A 28 -7.05 5.73 2.83
CA ASP A 28 -7.31 4.83 3.95
C ASP A 28 -6.04 4.54 4.75
N LEU A 29 -4.89 4.44 4.06
CA LEU A 29 -3.57 4.35 4.69
C LEU A 29 -3.24 5.62 5.50
N ALA A 30 -3.51 6.79 4.93
CA ALA A 30 -3.30 8.09 5.58
C ALA A 30 -4.14 8.23 6.85
N GLU A 31 -5.42 7.87 6.79
CA GLU A 31 -6.33 7.87 7.95
C GLU A 31 -5.88 6.85 9.01
N THR A 32 -5.51 5.64 8.61
CA THR A 32 -5.07 4.57 9.52
C THR A 32 -3.78 4.92 10.26
N LEU A 33 -2.82 5.57 9.58
CA LEU A 33 -1.50 5.90 10.11
C LEU A 33 -1.44 7.30 10.72
N ALA A 34 -2.52 8.08 10.62
CA ALA A 34 -2.57 9.51 10.94
C ALA A 34 -1.46 10.31 10.21
N PHE A 35 -1.16 9.94 8.97
CA PHE A 35 -0.18 10.60 8.12
C PHE A 35 -0.85 11.45 7.04
N PRO A 36 -0.19 12.53 6.57
CA PRO A 36 -0.59 13.18 5.33
C PRO A 36 -0.49 12.20 4.15
N GLU A 37 -1.43 12.26 3.21
CA GLU A 37 -1.40 11.42 2.00
C GLU A 37 -0.07 11.55 1.24
N VAL A 38 0.51 12.75 1.16
CA VAL A 38 1.80 12.99 0.50
C VAL A 38 2.94 12.19 1.15
N THR A 39 2.87 11.98 2.46
CA THR A 39 3.85 11.19 3.21
C THR A 39 3.67 9.70 2.94
N VAL A 40 2.42 9.25 2.84
CA VAL A 40 2.09 7.87 2.45
C VAL A 40 2.59 7.59 1.04
N CYS A 41 2.29 8.46 0.07
CA CYS A 41 2.75 8.34 -1.32
C CYS A 41 4.28 8.20 -1.38
N LYS A 42 5.01 9.04 -0.63
CA LYS A 42 6.47 8.95 -0.56
C LYS A 42 6.94 7.57 -0.08
N TYR A 43 6.35 7.04 0.99
CA TYR A 43 6.73 5.73 1.50
C TYR A 43 6.32 4.59 0.57
N LEU A 44 5.19 4.70 -0.13
CA LEU A 44 4.78 3.73 -1.14
C LEU A 44 5.77 3.68 -2.32
N GLU A 45 6.24 4.84 -2.79
CA GLU A 45 7.30 4.93 -3.80
C GLU A 45 8.59 4.24 -3.33
N GLU A 46 9.03 4.53 -2.10
CA GLU A 46 10.24 3.94 -1.50
C GLU A 46 10.09 2.42 -1.31
N LEU A 47 8.91 1.93 -0.93
CA LEU A 47 8.59 0.51 -0.76
C LEU A 47 8.46 -0.24 -2.10
N GLU A 48 7.94 0.41 -3.14
CA GLU A 48 7.83 -0.13 -4.49
C GLU A 48 9.22 -0.35 -5.11
N VAL A 49 10.13 0.61 -4.93
CA VAL A 49 11.52 0.51 -5.43
C VAL A 49 12.24 -0.72 -4.87
N VAL A 50 11.93 -1.13 -3.64
CA VAL A 50 12.50 -2.34 -3.00
C VAL A 50 11.64 -3.59 -3.18
N GLY A 51 10.55 -3.50 -3.95
CA GLY A 51 9.68 -4.62 -4.30
C GLY A 51 8.76 -5.12 -3.17
N LEU A 52 8.56 -4.36 -2.10
CA LEU A 52 7.70 -4.80 -0.99
C LEU A 52 6.20 -4.58 -1.28
N VAL A 53 5.89 -3.59 -2.11
CA VAL A 53 4.53 -3.26 -2.54
C VAL A 53 4.50 -3.01 -4.04
N ILE A 54 3.31 -3.10 -4.61
CA ILE A 54 2.98 -2.60 -5.94
C ILE A 54 2.07 -1.40 -5.72
N TRP A 55 2.41 -0.24 -6.29
CA TRP A 55 1.59 0.97 -6.16
C TRP A 55 1.14 1.44 -7.54
N GLU A 56 -0.14 1.77 -7.70
CA GLU A 56 -0.71 2.36 -8.92
C GLU A 56 -1.09 3.83 -8.64
N PRO A 57 -0.17 4.80 -8.86
CA PRO A 57 -0.39 6.20 -8.47
C PRO A 57 -1.60 6.85 -9.16
N ALA A 58 -1.92 6.44 -10.38
CA ALA A 58 -3.08 6.95 -11.12
C ALA A 58 -4.42 6.59 -10.46
N ARG A 59 -4.43 5.57 -9.60
CA ARG A 59 -5.62 5.11 -8.86
C ARG A 59 -5.54 5.34 -7.36
N ASP A 60 -4.39 5.78 -6.85
CA ASP A 60 -4.11 5.87 -5.41
C ASP A 60 -4.37 4.54 -4.68
N VAL A 61 -3.94 3.42 -5.26
CA VAL A 61 -4.09 2.08 -4.67
C VAL A 61 -2.77 1.33 -4.62
N ALA A 62 -2.48 0.69 -3.50
CA ALA A 62 -1.30 -0.17 -3.30
C ALA A 62 -1.70 -1.60 -2.90
N TRP A 63 -0.84 -2.56 -3.25
CA TRP A 63 -0.96 -3.98 -2.91
C TRP A 63 0.37 -4.48 -2.35
N PHE A 64 0.37 -5.49 -1.49
CA PHE A 64 1.62 -6.15 -1.09
C PHE A 64 2.05 -7.16 -2.16
N GLU A 65 3.35 -7.36 -2.37
CA GLU A 65 3.89 -8.15 -3.49
C GLU A 65 3.41 -9.62 -3.53
N ARG A 66 3.02 -10.19 -2.38
CA ARG A 66 2.42 -11.54 -2.28
C ARG A 66 0.91 -11.59 -2.55
N GLY A 67 0.29 -10.44 -2.78
CA GLY A 67 -1.12 -10.22 -3.03
C GLY A 67 -1.34 -9.45 -4.34
N LEU A 68 -0.55 -9.76 -5.39
CA LEU A 68 -0.88 -9.33 -6.75
C LEU A 68 -2.39 -9.44 -6.92
N PRO A 69 -3.10 -8.36 -7.33
CA PRO A 69 -4.50 -8.51 -7.68
C PRO A 69 -4.52 -9.66 -8.68
N VAL A 70 -5.36 -10.66 -8.43
CA VAL A 70 -5.60 -11.71 -9.41
C VAL A 70 -6.27 -11.03 -10.60
N LEU A 71 -5.48 -10.33 -11.41
CA LEU A 71 -5.84 -9.81 -12.72
C LEU A 71 -5.93 -11.04 -13.61
N GLY A 72 -7.01 -11.81 -13.44
CA GLY A 72 -7.20 -13.07 -14.15
C GLY A 72 -8.21 -14.08 -13.59
N ALA A 73 -9.12 -13.72 -12.68
CA ALA A 73 -10.23 -14.61 -12.29
C ALA A 73 -11.60 -14.05 -12.69
N VAL A 74 -11.70 -13.47 -13.89
CA VAL A 74 -12.99 -13.31 -14.59
C VAL A 74 -12.73 -13.47 -16.09
N GLY A 75 -13.20 -14.59 -16.66
CA GLY A 75 -13.27 -14.84 -18.11
C GLY A 75 -12.29 -15.88 -18.63
#